data_AF-A0A440U8C6-F1
#
_entry.id   AF-A0A440U8C6-F1
#
_cell.length_a   1.000
_cell.length_b   1.000
_cell.length_c   1.000
_cell.angle_alpha   90.00
_cell.angle_beta   90.00
_cell.angle_gamma   90.00
#
_symmetry.space_group_name_H-M   'P 1'
#
loop_
_entity.id
_entity.type
_entity.pdbx_description
1 polymer ?
#
loop_
_entity_poly.entity_id
_entity_poly.type
_entity_poly.pdbx_seq_one_letter_code
_entity_poly.pdbx_strand_id
1 'polypeptide(L)'
;MRDDLISCLKDLSDAEYQRLCWVERRCPEGREYDNIQIVMRFMLDDTWFLFSPEDEVGRTVDTIDQAKSVQTVSRLLYDLDVDFSASAQQYMASPSWNDVVASAKEALG
;
A
#
# COMPACT_ATOMS: atom_id res chain seq x y z
N MET A 1 -8.82 -6.33 -9.29
CA MET A 1 -8.26 -4.95 -9.32
C MET A 1 -8.81 -4.09 -8.19
N ARG A 2 -10.12 -3.73 -8.18
CA ARG A 2 -10.66 -2.89 -7.09
C ARG A 2 -10.55 -3.54 -5.70
N ASP A 3 -10.93 -4.79 -5.57
CA ASP A 3 -10.87 -5.49 -4.28
C ASP A 3 -9.42 -5.67 -3.80
N ASP A 4 -8.49 -5.95 -4.72
CA ASP A 4 -7.05 -6.04 -4.44
C ASP A 4 -6.49 -4.69 -3.95
N LEU A 5 -6.89 -3.58 -4.59
CA LEU A 5 -6.53 -2.24 -4.14
C LEU A 5 -7.07 -1.98 -2.72
N ILE A 6 -8.34 -2.27 -2.47
CA ILE A 6 -8.95 -2.07 -1.15
C ILE A 6 -8.23 -2.92 -0.10
N SER A 7 -7.84 -4.16 -0.44
CA SER A 7 -7.07 -5.03 0.45
C SER A 7 -5.70 -4.42 0.75
N CYS A 8 -4.96 -4.00 -0.27
CA CYS A 8 -3.65 -3.36 -0.11
C CYS A 8 -3.73 -2.09 0.74
N LEU A 9 -4.73 -1.23 0.50
CA LEU A 9 -4.92 0.00 1.28
C LEU A 9 -5.29 -0.29 2.73
N LYS A 10 -6.12 -1.31 3.00
CA LYS A 10 -6.43 -1.75 4.38
C LYS A 10 -5.17 -2.19 5.10
N ASP A 11 -4.36 -3.01 4.45
CA ASP A 11 -3.10 -3.50 5.00
C ASP A 11 -2.10 -2.36 5.24
N LEU A 12 -1.99 -1.40 4.32
CA LEU A 12 -1.17 -0.19 4.48
C LEU A 12 -1.69 0.77 5.55
N SER A 13 -2.99 0.80 5.82
CA SER A 13 -3.60 1.68 6.82
C SER A 13 -3.50 1.16 8.26
N ASP A 14 -3.12 -0.10 8.46
CA ASP A 14 -3.16 -0.79 9.75
C ASP A 14 -1.74 -1.12 10.26
N ALA A 15 -1.14 -0.17 10.99
CA ALA A 15 0.21 -0.33 11.54
C ALA A 15 0.35 -1.53 12.50
N GLU A 16 -0.73 -1.92 13.19
CA GLU A 16 -0.70 -3.09 14.07
C GLU A 16 -0.66 -4.38 13.26
N TYR A 17 -1.50 -4.49 12.22
CA TYR A 17 -1.45 -5.59 11.26
C TYR A 17 -0.06 -5.72 10.62
N GLN A 18 0.52 -4.61 10.16
CA GLN A 18 1.85 -4.61 9.54
C GLN A 18 2.91 -5.18 10.47
N ARG A 19 2.93 -4.72 11.74
CA ARG A 19 3.86 -5.24 12.74
C ARG A 19 3.63 -6.73 12.98
N LEU A 20 2.39 -7.15 13.24
CA LEU A 20 2.08 -8.53 13.59
C LEU A 20 2.32 -9.49 12.42
N CYS A 21 1.85 -9.16 11.23
CA CYS A 21 1.85 -10.06 10.08
C CYS A 21 3.14 -9.97 9.26
N TRP A 22 3.62 -8.77 8.95
CA TRP A 22 4.76 -8.59 8.06
C TRP A 22 6.11 -8.67 8.80
N VAL A 23 6.20 -8.14 10.02
CA VAL A 23 7.43 -8.14 10.81
C VAL A 23 7.51 -9.38 11.70
N GLU A 24 6.52 -9.59 12.57
CA GLU A 24 6.57 -10.65 13.59
C GLU A 24 6.17 -12.03 13.07
N ARG A 25 5.60 -12.11 11.86
CA ARG A 25 5.10 -13.37 11.26
C ARG A 25 4.05 -14.06 12.17
N ARG A 26 3.25 -13.28 12.91
CA ARG A 26 2.22 -13.71 13.87
C ARG A 26 0.84 -13.18 13.49
N CYS A 27 0.43 -13.43 12.24
CA CYS A 27 -0.86 -12.95 11.77
C CYS A 27 -2.02 -13.67 12.49
N PRO A 28 -3.03 -12.95 13.01
CA PRO A 28 -4.16 -13.57 13.70
C PRO A 28 -4.89 -14.60 12.82
N GLU A 29 -5.44 -15.65 13.42
CA GLU A 29 -6.26 -16.63 12.70
C GLU A 29 -7.41 -15.95 11.93
N GLY A 30 -7.60 -16.35 10.67
CA GLY A 30 -8.62 -15.79 9.79
C GLY A 30 -8.16 -14.60 8.94
N ARG A 31 -6.92 -14.14 9.07
CA ARG A 31 -6.26 -13.25 8.10
C ARG A 31 -5.34 -14.07 7.20
N GLU A 32 -5.42 -13.87 5.88
CA GLU A 32 -4.45 -14.47 4.97
C GLU A 32 -3.06 -13.92 5.26
N TYR A 33 -2.07 -14.81 5.21
CA TYR A 33 -0.68 -14.41 5.35
C TYR A 33 -0.25 -13.70 4.07
N ASP A 34 -0.31 -12.38 4.08
CA ASP A 34 0.30 -11.55 3.05
C ASP A 34 1.64 -10.96 3.53
N ASN A 35 2.42 -10.39 2.61
CA ASN A 35 3.67 -9.71 2.92
C ASN A 35 3.78 -8.39 2.17
N ILE A 36 4.62 -7.50 2.69
CA ILE A 36 4.84 -6.17 2.12
C ILE A 36 5.21 -6.18 0.63
N GLN A 37 5.88 -7.23 0.14
CA GLN A 37 6.34 -7.29 -1.26
C GLN A 37 5.18 -7.47 -2.25
N ILE A 38 4.11 -8.16 -1.84
CA ILE A 38 2.90 -8.30 -2.65
C ILE A 38 2.21 -6.93 -2.76
N VAL A 39 2.11 -6.19 -1.67
CA VAL A 39 1.56 -4.83 -1.65
C VAL A 39 2.40 -3.88 -2.50
N MET A 40 3.74 -3.91 -2.36
CA MET A 40 4.64 -3.06 -3.14
C MET A 40 4.50 -3.33 -4.65
N ARG A 41 4.48 -4.61 -5.05
CA ARG A 41 4.27 -5.00 -6.46
C ARG A 41 2.93 -4.51 -6.98
N PHE A 42 1.85 -4.70 -6.23
CA PHE A 42 0.54 -4.25 -6.67
C PHE A 42 0.49 -2.73 -6.87
N MET A 43 1.00 -1.98 -5.88
CA MET A 43 0.91 -0.52 -5.86
C MET A 43 1.85 0.19 -6.85
N LEU A 44 2.94 -0.46 -7.26
CA LEU A 44 4.00 0.17 -8.08
C LEU A 44 4.15 -0.46 -9.47
N ASP A 45 3.88 -1.77 -9.62
CA ASP A 45 4.10 -2.49 -10.88
C ASP A 45 2.79 -2.87 -11.58
N ASP A 46 1.78 -3.33 -10.83
CA ASP A 46 0.54 -3.87 -11.42
C ASP A 46 -0.52 -2.79 -11.72
N THR A 47 -0.28 -1.55 -11.29
CA THR A 47 -1.19 -0.41 -11.43
C THR A 47 -0.48 0.81 -12.02
N TRP A 48 -1.27 1.71 -12.59
CA TRP A 48 -0.79 2.95 -13.21
C TRP A 48 -0.87 4.17 -12.28
N PHE A 49 -1.28 4.01 -11.00
CA PHE A 49 -1.47 5.13 -10.07
C PHE A 49 -0.25 6.06 -9.96
N LEU A 50 0.97 5.51 -9.98
CA LEU A 50 2.19 6.29 -9.88
C LEU A 50 2.38 7.22 -11.09
N PHE A 51 2.14 6.73 -12.31
CA PHE A 51 2.52 7.41 -13.55
C PHE A 51 1.34 8.09 -14.26
N SER A 52 0.16 7.48 -14.23
CA SER A 52 -1.04 7.89 -14.97
C SER A 52 -2.31 7.49 -14.19
N PRO A 53 -2.66 8.19 -13.09
CA PRO A 53 -3.83 7.85 -12.27
C PRO A 53 -5.15 7.94 -13.05
N GLU A 54 -5.23 8.76 -14.10
CA GLU A 54 -6.37 8.81 -15.01
C GLU A 54 -6.67 7.48 -15.70
N ASP A 55 -5.65 6.65 -15.99
CA ASP A 55 -5.82 5.34 -16.63
C ASP A 55 -6.40 4.29 -15.68
N GLU A 56 -6.43 4.56 -14.37
CA GLU A 56 -7.06 3.71 -13.36
C GLU A 56 -8.54 4.03 -13.15
N VAL A 57 -9.04 5.15 -13.68
CA VAL A 57 -10.45 5.53 -13.60
C VAL A 57 -11.28 4.63 -14.52
N GLY A 58 -12.28 3.95 -13.94
CA GLY A 58 -13.08 2.94 -14.62
C GLY A 58 -12.43 1.55 -14.69
N ARG A 59 -11.14 1.43 -14.35
CA ARG A 59 -10.41 0.15 -14.25
C ARG A 59 -10.32 -0.37 -12.83
N THR A 60 -9.92 0.50 -11.89
CA THR A 60 -9.67 0.16 -10.49
C THR A 60 -10.44 1.08 -9.53
N VAL A 61 -10.59 2.36 -9.87
CA VAL A 61 -11.34 3.38 -9.08
C VAL A 61 -12.42 4.04 -9.95
N ASP A 62 -13.44 4.65 -9.33
CA ASP A 62 -14.59 5.20 -10.06
C ASP A 62 -14.39 6.68 -10.42
N THR A 63 -13.55 7.39 -9.68
CA THR A 63 -13.33 8.83 -9.86
C THR A 63 -11.86 9.19 -9.90
N ILE A 64 -11.56 10.33 -10.54
CA ILE A 64 -10.20 10.87 -10.57
C ILE A 64 -9.71 11.29 -9.17
N ASP A 65 -10.60 11.67 -8.27
CA ASP A 65 -10.22 12.05 -6.90
C ASP A 65 -9.75 10.83 -6.10
N GLN A 66 -10.43 9.68 -6.24
CA GLN A 66 -9.96 8.41 -5.70
C GLN A 66 -8.61 8.04 -6.30
N ALA A 67 -8.45 8.16 -7.62
CA ALA A 67 -7.19 7.84 -8.29
C ALA A 67 -6.02 8.70 -7.79
N LYS A 68 -6.24 9.99 -7.59
CA LYS A 68 -5.23 10.92 -7.05
C LYS A 68 -4.91 10.66 -5.58
N SER A 69 -5.89 10.26 -4.80
CA SER A 69 -5.66 9.84 -3.42
C SER A 69 -4.73 8.62 -3.36
N VAL A 70 -5.00 7.60 -4.18
CA VAL A 70 -4.15 6.41 -4.29
C VAL A 70 -2.77 6.74 -4.88
N GLN A 71 -2.68 7.66 -5.86
CA GLN A 71 -1.40 8.13 -6.38
C GLN A 71 -0.50 8.72 -5.29
N THR A 72 -1.08 9.38 -4.29
CA THR A 72 -0.32 9.91 -3.15
C THR A 72 0.34 8.78 -2.38
N VAL A 73 -0.38 7.68 -2.13
CA VAL A 73 0.15 6.46 -1.51
C VAL A 73 1.27 5.86 -2.37
N SER A 74 1.04 5.65 -3.67
CA SER A 74 2.05 5.07 -4.58
C SER A 74 3.33 5.92 -4.65
N ARG A 75 3.22 7.25 -4.64
CA ARG A 75 4.38 8.15 -4.60
C ARG A 75 5.17 8.00 -3.31
N LEU A 76 4.48 8.02 -2.16
CA LEU A 76 5.14 7.85 -0.88
C LEU A 76 5.90 6.51 -0.80
N LEU A 77 5.31 5.43 -1.31
CA LEU A 77 5.96 4.12 -1.40
C LEU A 77 7.17 4.12 -2.34
N TYR A 78 7.06 4.76 -3.50
CA TYR A 78 8.14 4.86 -4.48
C TYR A 78 9.32 5.70 -3.98
N ASP A 79 9.04 6.75 -3.20
CA ASP A 79 10.05 7.66 -2.66
C ASP A 79 10.74 7.11 -1.40
N LEU A 80 10.35 5.93 -0.90
CA LEU A 80 11.07 5.28 0.19
C LEU A 80 12.47 4.88 -0.28
N ASP A 81 13.50 5.48 0.32
CA ASP A 81 14.92 5.16 0.05
C ASP A 81 15.32 3.82 0.69
N VAL A 82 14.71 2.74 0.22
CA VAL A 82 14.91 1.36 0.66
C VAL A 82 14.92 0.44 -0.55
N ASP A 83 15.84 -0.52 -0.55
CA ASP A 83 15.93 -1.53 -1.60
C ASP A 83 14.60 -2.29 -1.72
N PHE A 84 14.15 -2.56 -2.95
CA PHE A 84 13.01 -3.41 -3.22
C PHE A 84 13.13 -4.81 -2.60
N SER A 85 14.35 -5.29 -2.33
CA SER A 85 14.57 -6.56 -1.61
C SER A 85 14.44 -6.46 -0.08
N ALA A 86 14.18 -5.27 0.46
CA ALA A 86 14.14 -5.02 1.88
C ALA A 86 13.03 -5.78 2.62
N SER A 87 13.30 -6.10 3.87
CA SER A 87 12.32 -6.66 4.79
C SER A 87 11.28 -5.61 5.19
N ALA A 88 10.09 -6.06 5.62
CA ALA A 88 9.05 -5.18 6.14
C ALA A 88 9.55 -4.28 7.27
N GLN A 89 10.41 -4.81 8.15
CA GLN A 89 11.00 -4.02 9.24
C GLN A 89 11.83 -2.84 8.72
N GLN A 90 12.56 -3.01 7.61
CA GLN A 90 13.38 -1.94 7.02
C GLN A 90 12.50 -0.85 6.39
N TYR A 91 11.44 -1.23 5.67
CA TYR A 91 10.46 -0.27 5.16
C TYR A 91 9.81 0.53 6.30
N MET A 92 9.33 -0.17 7.33
CA MET A 92 8.62 0.44 8.47
C MET A 92 9.52 1.26 9.39
N ALA A 93 10.84 1.11 9.31
CA ALA A 93 11.80 1.94 10.03
C ALA A 93 11.98 3.33 9.40
N SER A 94 11.52 3.53 8.16
CA SER A 94 11.53 4.84 7.51
C SER A 94 10.61 5.82 8.24
N PRO A 95 11.07 7.04 8.59
CA PRO A 95 10.19 8.06 9.17
C PRO A 95 8.97 8.39 8.29
N SER A 96 9.14 8.31 6.97
CA SER A 96 8.08 8.54 5.97
C SER A 96 7.05 7.41 5.91
N TRP A 97 7.29 6.27 6.58
CA TRP A 97 6.31 5.18 6.62
C TRP A 97 5.01 5.60 7.32
N ASN A 98 5.08 6.50 8.30
CA ASN A 98 3.88 7.03 8.95
C ASN A 98 2.99 7.80 7.97
N ASP A 99 3.59 8.49 6.99
CA ASP A 99 2.85 9.21 5.95
C ASP A 99 2.16 8.22 4.99
N VAL A 100 2.81 7.09 4.69
CA VAL A 100 2.20 5.98 3.93
C VAL A 100 0.94 5.47 4.64
N VAL A 101 1.04 5.18 5.94
CA VAL A 101 -0.08 4.68 6.75
C VAL A 101 -1.23 5.68 6.79
N ALA A 102 -0.91 6.96 7.03
CA ALA A 102 -1.91 8.03 7.07
C ALA A 102 -2.61 8.21 5.71
N SER A 103 -1.84 8.28 4.62
CA SER A 103 -2.37 8.47 3.27
C SER A 103 -3.20 7.27 2.82
N ALA A 104 -2.79 6.04 3.15
CA ALA A 104 -3.58 4.84 2.85
C ALA A 104 -4.93 4.85 3.57
N LYS A 105 -4.95 5.33 4.82
CA LYS A 105 -6.19 5.50 5.58
C LYS A 105 -7.12 6.54 4.96
N GLU A 106 -6.58 7.65 4.49
CA GLU A 106 -7.36 8.68 3.77
C GLU A 106 -7.91 8.15 2.43
N ALA A 107 -7.15 7.33 1.71
CA ALA A 107 -7.56 6.76 0.43
C ALA A 107 -8.71 5.74 0.52
N LEU A 108 -8.94 5.16 1.71
CA LEU A 108 -10.08 4.26 1.95
C LEU A 108 -11.42 4.99 2.11
N GLY A 109 -11.39 6.30 2.43
CA GLY A 109 -12.58 7.11 2.73
C GLY A 109 -12.99 7.08 4.20
#